data_AF-A0A816MEQ8-F1
#
_entry.id   AF-A0A816MEQ8-F1
#
_cell.length_a   1.000
_cell.length_b   1.000
_cell.length_c   1.000
_cell.angle_alpha   90.00
_cell.angle_beta   90.00
_cell.angle_gamma   90.00
#
_symmetry.space_group_name_H-M   'P 1'
#
loop_
_entity.id
_entity.type
_entity.pdbx_description
1 polymer ?
#
loop_
_entity_poly.entity_id
_entity_poly.type
_entity_poly.pdbx_seq_one_letter_code
_entity_poly.pdbx_strand_id
1 'polypeptide(L)'
;MMIDPTQQETERFILFVETLIQLDKLHQGYIRSCVRGNRNTDILFYNIEGNYRFCPRKGAHHQRNTIAILIDTKNLTYTIRCKDNNCENRSLIWKSIE
;
A
#
# COMPACT_ATOMS: atom_id res chain seq x y z
N MET A 1 28.83 4.21 7.30
CA MET A 1 27.54 3.94 7.98
C MET A 1 26.92 2.74 7.31
N MET A 2 26.68 1.65 8.05
CA MET A 2 25.91 0.52 7.50
C MET A 2 24.44 0.94 7.51
N ILE A 3 23.84 1.07 6.33
CA ILE A 3 22.40 1.33 6.19
C ILE A 3 21.68 0.07 6.67
N ASP A 4 20.68 0.22 7.53
CA ASP A 4 19.84 -0.90 7.98
C ASP A 4 19.22 -1.58 6.73
N PRO A 5 19.41 -2.89 6.51
CA PRO A 5 18.83 -3.61 5.38
C PRO A 5 17.31 -3.40 5.26
N THR A 6 16.63 -3.23 6.39
CA THR A 6 15.20 -2.93 6.46
C THR A 6 14.88 -1.58 5.84
N GLN A 7 15.74 -0.57 6.08
CA GLN A 7 15.56 0.77 5.53
C GLN A 7 15.73 0.77 4.00
N GLN A 8 16.71 0.03 3.49
CA GLN A 8 16.91 -0.13 2.03
C GLN A 8 15.69 -0.77 1.35
N GLU A 9 15.12 -1.81 1.94
CA GLU A 9 13.92 -2.46 1.39
C GLU A 9 12.71 -1.52 1.40
N THR A 10 12.53 -0.72 2.45
CA THR A 10 11.42 0.25 2.50
C THR A 10 11.59 1.38 1.50
N GLU A 11 12.82 1.88 1.28
CA GLU A 11 13.10 2.96 0.33
C GLU A 11 12.89 2.50 -1.12
N ARG A 12 13.19 1.23 -1.42
CA ARG A 12 13.07 0.65 -2.76
C ARG A 12 11.70 0.87 -3.41
N PHE A 13 10.61 0.80 -2.65
CA PHE A 13 9.24 0.85 -3.18
C PHE A 13 8.52 2.18 -2.94
N ILE A 14 9.16 3.17 -2.31
CA ILE A 14 8.52 4.48 -2.04
C ILE A 14 8.00 5.12 -3.32
N LEU A 15 8.86 5.25 -4.34
CA LEU A 15 8.50 5.91 -5.60
C LEU A 15 7.33 5.21 -6.31
N PHE A 16 7.30 3.89 -6.26
CA PHE A 16 6.19 3.09 -6.81
C PHE A 16 4.88 3.41 -6.08
N VAL A 17 4.90 3.40 -4.75
CA VAL A 17 3.72 3.70 -3.93
C VAL A 17 3.24 5.13 -4.14
N GLU A 18 4.14 6.11 -4.21
CA GLU A 18 3.81 7.50 -4.52
C GLU A 18 3.18 7.63 -5.91
N THR A 19 3.73 6.94 -6.91
CA THR A 19 3.17 6.92 -8.27
C THR A 19 1.75 6.36 -8.27
N LEU A 20 1.50 5.25 -7.57
CA LEU A 20 0.17 4.66 -7.44
C LEU A 20 -0.85 5.63 -6.81
N ILE A 21 -0.44 6.38 -5.79
CA ILE A 21 -1.31 7.38 -5.16
C ILE A 21 -1.61 8.52 -6.14
N GLN A 22 -0.59 8.98 -6.86
CA GLN A 22 -0.69 10.08 -7.82
C GLN A 22 -1.53 9.75 -9.06
N LEU A 23 -1.82 8.47 -9.35
CA LEU A 23 -2.78 8.09 -10.40
C LEU A 23 -4.20 8.59 -10.09
N ASP A 24 -4.58 8.71 -8.82
CA ASP A 24 -5.88 9.23 -8.39
C ASP A 24 -5.86 10.75 -8.25
N LYS A 25 -5.85 11.46 -9.38
CA LYS A 25 -5.70 12.94 -9.45
C LYS A 25 -6.69 13.73 -8.59
N LEU A 26 -7.85 13.16 -8.26
CA LEU A 26 -8.89 13.82 -7.46
C LEU A 26 -8.74 13.56 -5.96
N HIS A 27 -8.23 12.39 -5.56
CA HIS A 27 -8.11 12.00 -4.16
C HIS A 27 -6.66 11.73 -3.80
N GLN A 28 -5.87 12.79 -3.81
CA GLN A 28 -4.45 12.71 -3.46
C GLN A 28 -4.26 12.31 -1.99
N GLY A 29 -3.26 11.48 -1.75
CA GLY A 29 -2.78 11.10 -0.43
C GLY A 29 -1.26 11.14 -0.36
N TYR A 30 -0.72 10.71 0.76
CA TYR A 30 0.72 10.58 0.95
C TYR A 30 1.03 9.40 1.87
N ILE A 31 2.26 8.90 1.78
CA ILE A 31 2.75 7.86 2.67
C ILE A 31 2.95 8.49 4.06
N ARG A 32 2.16 8.07 5.05
CA ARG A 32 2.31 8.51 6.43
C ARG A 32 3.40 7.73 7.16
N SER A 33 3.43 6.42 6.93
CA SER A 33 4.42 5.53 7.52
C SER A 33 4.57 4.26 6.70
N CYS A 34 5.75 3.65 6.78
CA CYS A 34 6.00 2.31 6.29
C CYS A 34 6.42 1.43 7.46
N VAL A 35 5.80 0.26 7.60
CA VAL A 35 6.20 -0.74 8.58
C VAL A 35 6.36 -2.09 7.90
N ARG A 36 7.39 -2.84 8.26
CA ARG A 36 7.46 -4.25 7.87
C ARG A 36 6.35 -4.99 8.62
N GLY A 37 5.78 -6.00 7.96
CA GLY A 37 4.95 -6.99 8.62
C GLY A 37 5.73 -7.73 9.71
N ASN A 38 5.15 -8.80 10.23
CA ASN A 38 5.86 -9.63 11.20
C ASN A 38 7.24 -10.03 10.67
N ARG A 39 8.22 -10.26 11.57
CA ARG A 39 9.63 -10.51 11.19
C ARG A 39 9.85 -11.62 10.16
N ASN A 40 8.89 -12.54 10.01
CA ASN A 40 8.93 -13.66 9.08
C ASN A 40 8.13 -13.42 7.79
N THR A 41 7.65 -12.19 7.55
CA THR A 41 6.86 -11.84 6.37
C THR A 41 7.67 -10.91 5.47
N ASP A 42 7.69 -11.23 4.18
CA ASP A 42 8.24 -10.39 3.11
C ASP A 42 7.25 -9.29 2.70
N ILE A 43 6.46 -8.79 3.67
CA ILE A 43 5.39 -7.82 3.42
C ILE A 43 5.74 -6.48 4.05
N LEU A 44 5.67 -5.41 3.24
CA LEU A 44 5.75 -4.03 3.70
C LEU A 44 4.34 -3.42 3.71
N PHE A 45 4.05 -2.63 4.73
CA PHE A 45 2.77 -1.93 4.90
C PHE A 45 3.02 -0.42 4.81
N TYR A 46 2.62 0.17 3.69
CA TYR A 46 2.60 1.62 3.51
C TYR A 46 1.23 2.14 3.93
N ASN A 47 1.16 2.77 5.10
CA ASN A 47 -0.05 3.41 5.59
C ASN A 47 -0.22 4.75 4.88
N ILE A 48 -1.36 4.91 4.20
CA ILE A 48 -1.64 6.10 3.41
C ILE A 48 -2.56 7.03 4.19
N GLU A 49 -2.26 8.32 4.16
CA GLU A 49 -3.09 9.39 4.74
C GLU A 49 -3.48 10.41 3.65
N GLY A 50 -4.23 11.45 4.02
CA GLY A 50 -4.85 12.38 3.09
C GLY A 50 -6.20 11.86 2.58
N ASN A 51 -6.51 12.11 1.31
CA ASN A 51 -7.80 11.77 0.72
C ASN A 51 -7.79 10.45 -0.08
N TYR A 52 -6.64 9.79 -0.21
CA TYR A 52 -6.53 8.55 -0.98
C TYR A 52 -7.43 7.45 -0.41
N ARG A 53 -8.35 6.98 -1.25
CA ARG A 53 -9.44 6.09 -0.83
C ARG A 53 -9.87 5.11 -1.92
N PHE A 54 -9.07 4.94 -2.97
CA PHE A 54 -9.37 4.02 -4.06
C PHE A 54 -9.31 2.56 -3.62
N CYS A 55 -10.25 1.74 -4.10
CA CYS A 55 -10.29 0.32 -3.85
C CYS A 55 -10.32 -0.50 -5.14
N PRO A 56 -9.26 -1.27 -5.42
CA PRO A 56 -9.21 -2.09 -6.63
C PRO A 56 -10.27 -3.20 -6.62
N ARG A 57 -10.75 -3.63 -5.44
CA ARG A 57 -11.80 -4.67 -5.31
C ARG A 57 -13.20 -4.20 -5.68
N LYS A 58 -13.46 -2.89 -5.59
CA LYS A 58 -14.72 -2.27 -5.98
C LYS A 58 -14.60 -1.53 -7.32
N GLY A 59 -13.38 -1.25 -7.78
CA GLY A 59 -13.13 -0.34 -8.90
C GLY A 59 -13.60 1.09 -8.60
N ALA A 60 -13.73 1.44 -7.31
CA ALA A 60 -14.35 2.68 -6.85
C ALA A 60 -13.74 3.17 -5.53
N HIS A 61 -14.06 4.41 -5.16
CA HIS A 61 -13.60 5.08 -3.95
C HIS A 61 -14.45 4.71 -2.73
N HIS A 62 -13.80 4.49 -1.59
CA HIS A 62 -14.48 4.39 -0.29
C HIS A 62 -14.91 5.75 0.24
N GLN A 63 -15.85 5.75 1.18
CA GLN A 63 -16.24 6.97 1.90
C GLN A 63 -15.18 7.43 2.91
N ARG A 64 -14.38 6.50 3.45
CA ARG A 64 -13.35 6.76 4.48
C ARG A 64 -11.95 6.51 3.95
N ASN A 65 -10.99 7.29 4.47
CA ASN A 65 -9.60 7.32 4.03
C ASN A 65 -8.73 6.35 4.86
N THR A 66 -9.12 5.08 4.90
CA THR A 66 -8.40 4.05 5.66
C THR A 66 -7.78 3.03 4.71
N ILE A 67 -6.76 3.48 3.98
CA ILE A 67 -6.05 2.67 2.98
C ILE A 67 -4.64 2.37 3.43
N ALA A 68 -4.23 1.10 3.30
CA ALA A 68 -2.84 0.69 3.32
C ALA A 68 -2.48 0.02 1.99
N ILE A 69 -1.32 0.35 1.44
CA ILE A 69 -0.74 -0.35 0.29
C ILE A 69 0.23 -1.37 0.86
N LEU A 70 -0.01 -2.65 0.54
CA LEU A 70 0.83 -3.76 0.98
C LEU A 70 1.69 -4.20 -0.19
N ILE A 71 2.99 -4.35 0.03
CA ILE A 71 3.96 -4.84 -0.95
C ILE A 71 4.49 -6.19 -0.46
N ASP A 72 4.35 -7.23 -1.26
CA ASP A 72 5.08 -8.50 -1.09
C ASP A 72 6.40 -8.39 -1.87
N THR A 73 7.49 -8.21 -1.13
CA THR A 73 8.83 -7.97 -1.69
C THR A 73 9.44 -9.21 -2.32
N LYS A 74 9.01 -10.40 -1.90
CA LYS A 74 9.49 -11.67 -2.43
C LYS A 74 8.87 -11.97 -3.79
N ASN A 75 7.56 -11.77 -3.91
CA ASN A 75 6.83 -12.05 -5.15
C ASN A 75 6.74 -10.82 -6.08
N LEU A 76 7.24 -9.66 -5.65
CA LEU A 76 7.13 -8.38 -6.35
C LEU A 76 5.68 -8.08 -6.75
N THR A 77 4.77 -8.22 -5.78
CA THR A 77 3.35 -7.90 -5.97
C THR A 77 2.88 -6.90 -4.94
N TYR A 78 1.78 -6.21 -5.24
CA TYR A 78 1.14 -5.28 -4.32
C TYR A 78 -0.36 -5.52 -4.22
N THR A 79 -0.95 -5.07 -3.12
CA THR A 79 -2.39 -5.02 -2.94
C THR A 79 -2.78 -3.79 -2.14
N ILE A 80 -4.03 -3.35 -2.28
CA ILE A 80 -4.56 -2.20 -1.56
C ILE A 80 -5.62 -2.67 -0.57
N ARG A 81 -5.34 -2.47 0.71
CA ARG A 81 -6.21 -2.83 1.82
C ARG A 81 -6.98 -1.62 2.33
N CYS A 82 -8.28 -1.61 2.04
CA CYS A 82 -9.31 -0.80 2.72
C CYS A 82 -9.62 -1.40 4.11
N LYS A 83 -9.83 -0.54 5.13
CA LYS A 83 -10.41 -0.91 6.44
C LYS A 83 -11.92 -0.62 6.53
N ASP A 84 -12.60 -0.53 5.38
CA ASP A 84 -14.06 -0.40 5.35
C ASP A 84 -14.67 -1.78 5.61
N ASN A 85 -15.51 -1.92 6.64
CA ASN A 85 -16.15 -3.18 7.02
C ASN A 85 -16.91 -3.84 5.85
N ASN A 86 -17.47 -3.05 4.93
CA ASN A 86 -18.14 -3.57 3.73
C ASN A 86 -17.17 -4.17 2.69
N CYS A 87 -15.87 -3.96 2.88
CA CYS A 87 -14.75 -4.43 2.07
C CYS A 87 -14.12 -5.70 2.66
N GLU A 88 -14.34 -5.99 3.95
CA GLU A 88 -13.62 -7.03 4.70
C GLU A 88 -13.94 -8.46 4.26
N ASN A 89 -15.07 -8.68 3.57
CA ASN A 89 -15.51 -10.02 3.13
C ASN A 89 -14.98 -10.47 1.75
N ARG A 90 -14.17 -9.65 1.05
CA ARG A 90 -13.59 -10.03 -0.27
C ARG A 90 -12.11 -10.36 -0.14
N SER A 91 -11.62 -11.38 -0.84
CA SER A 91 -10.19 -11.68 -0.91
C SER A 91 -9.38 -10.49 -1.45
N LEU A 92 -8.15 -10.33 -0.97
CA LEU A 92 -7.22 -9.33 -1.51
C LEU A 92 -6.86 -9.66 -2.96
N ILE A 93 -6.80 -8.64 -3.80
CA ILE A 93 -6.35 -8.76 -5.20
C ILE A 93 -4.90 -8.30 -5.23
N TRP A 94 -3.99 -9.22 -5.53
CA TRP A 94 -2.59 -8.93 -5.72
C TRP A 94 -2.31 -8.62 -7.19
N LYS A 95 -1.46 -7.64 -7.43
CA LYS A 95 -1.04 -7.19 -8.76
C LYS A 95 0.48 -7.17 -8.83
N SER A 96 1.05 -7.50 -9.98
CA SER A 96 2.50 -7.40 -10.19
C SER A 96 2.98 -5.94 -10.12
N ILE A 97 4.19 -5.77 -9.60
CA ILE A 97 4.95 -4.53 -9.69
C ILE A 97 5.83 -4.68 -10.94
N GLU A 98 5.55 -3.87 -11.96
CA GLU A 98 6.33 -3.80 -13.21
C GLU A 98 7.53 -2.86 -13.08
#